data_AF-A0A2V6CCR2-F1
#
_entry.id   AF-A0A2V6CCR2-F1
#
_cell.length_a   1.000
_cell.length_b   1.000
_cell.length_c   1.000
_cell.angle_alpha   90.00
_cell.angle_beta   90.00
_cell.angle_gamma   90.00
#
_symmetry.space_group_name_H-M   'P 1'
#
loop_
_entity.id
_entity.type
_entity.pdbx_description
1 polymer ?
#
loop_
_entity_poly.entity_id
_entity_poly.type
_entity_poly.pdbx_seq_one_letter_code
_entity_poly.pdbx_strand_id
1 'polypeptide(L)'
;MPGRSKPKELTPNYKVFLKKSDLVSPAKLFTFQDVNPDSICYPAFMVYMPDKMEGFFHYPSSLHNRCGILTFADGHAETHKWTDPRTMPPVSGSVLMHWDTEPDNADLNWIRARTTCRSVTPP
;
A
#
# COMPACT_ATOMS: atom_id res chain seq x y z
N MET A 1 -1.45 -15.60 -22.53
CA MET A 1 -2.93 -15.67 -22.56
C MET A 1 -3.48 -14.27 -22.85
N PRO A 2 -3.97 -13.98 -24.06
CA PRO A 2 -4.59 -12.70 -24.36
C PRO A 2 -6.03 -12.69 -23.83
N GLY A 3 -6.47 -11.58 -23.21
CA GLY A 3 -7.90 -11.29 -23.04
C GLY A 3 -8.46 -11.12 -21.63
N ARG A 4 -7.68 -11.17 -20.54
CA ARG A 4 -8.23 -10.76 -19.23
C ARG A 4 -8.28 -9.23 -19.19
N SER A 5 -9.48 -8.65 -19.15
CA SER A 5 -9.65 -7.24 -18.85
C SER A 5 -8.87 -6.92 -17.57
N LYS A 6 -8.17 -5.77 -17.55
CA LYS A 6 -7.50 -5.34 -16.32
C LYS A 6 -8.57 -5.23 -15.23
N PRO A 7 -8.36 -5.84 -14.04
CA PRO A 7 -9.24 -5.63 -12.90
C PRO A 7 -9.54 -4.13 -12.74
N LYS A 8 -10.81 -3.76 -12.52
CA LYS A 8 -11.25 -2.35 -12.42
C LYS A 8 -10.60 -1.63 -11.23
N GLU A 9 -10.07 -2.40 -10.30
CA GLU A 9 -9.38 -2.00 -9.09
C GLU A 9 -7.97 -1.44 -9.39
N LEU A 10 -7.42 -1.71 -10.58
CA LEU A 10 -6.08 -1.28 -10.98
C LEU A 10 -6.10 0.11 -11.61
N THR A 11 -5.21 0.97 -11.13
CA THR A 11 -5.04 2.33 -11.69
C THR A 11 -4.18 2.27 -12.97
N PRO A 12 -4.66 2.76 -14.14
CA PRO A 12 -3.98 2.56 -15.44
C PRO A 12 -2.55 3.08 -15.53
N ASN A 13 -2.22 4.12 -14.76
CA ASN A 13 -0.92 4.81 -14.80
C ASN A 13 0.18 4.12 -14.02
N TYR A 14 -0.10 2.97 -13.38
CA TYR A 14 0.85 2.23 -12.57
C TYR A 14 1.06 0.81 -13.10
N LYS A 15 2.27 0.29 -12.89
CA LYS A 15 2.68 -1.00 -13.44
C LYS A 15 2.17 -2.14 -12.55
N VAL A 16 1.64 -3.17 -13.19
CA VAL A 16 1.40 -4.48 -12.56
C VAL A 16 2.57 -5.38 -12.91
N PHE A 17 3.25 -5.88 -11.90
CA PHE A 17 4.35 -6.82 -12.07
C PHE A 17 3.79 -8.25 -12.12
N LEU A 18 3.94 -8.94 -13.25
CA LEU A 18 3.40 -10.29 -13.43
C LEU A 18 4.49 -11.37 -13.36
N LYS A 19 5.74 -10.98 -13.62
CA LYS A 19 6.93 -11.85 -13.52
C LYS A 19 8.06 -11.10 -12.82
N LYS A 20 9.02 -11.85 -12.28
CA LYS A 20 10.17 -11.28 -11.55
C LYS A 20 10.96 -10.26 -12.37
N SER A 21 11.11 -10.48 -13.68
CA SER A 21 11.81 -9.53 -14.56
C SER A 21 11.05 -8.22 -14.81
N ASP A 22 9.80 -8.11 -14.36
CA ASP A 22 9.07 -6.83 -14.42
C ASP A 22 9.44 -5.91 -13.25
N LEU A 23 9.94 -6.45 -12.15
CA LEU A 23 10.24 -5.72 -10.91
C LEU A 23 11.36 -4.71 -11.13
N VAL A 24 11.09 -3.46 -10.80
CA VAL A 24 12.07 -2.37 -10.83
C VAL A 24 12.51 -2.11 -9.39
N SER A 25 13.81 -2.25 -9.11
CA SER A 25 14.36 -2.11 -7.74
C SER A 25 13.63 -2.98 -6.70
N PRO A 26 13.79 -4.33 -6.72
CA PRO A 26 13.05 -5.25 -5.83
C PRO A 26 13.14 -4.90 -4.33
N ALA A 27 14.28 -4.38 -3.87
CA ALA A 27 14.48 -3.91 -2.50
C ALA A 27 13.60 -2.70 -2.09
N LYS A 28 12.91 -2.06 -3.03
CA LYS A 28 12.01 -0.93 -2.76
C LYS A 28 10.54 -1.28 -2.96
N LEU A 29 10.21 -2.51 -3.37
CA LEU A 29 8.85 -2.94 -3.62
C LEU A 29 8.39 -3.89 -2.53
N PHE A 30 7.39 -3.50 -1.75
CA PHE A 30 6.86 -4.40 -0.71
C PHE A 30 6.02 -5.51 -1.33
N THR A 31 5.98 -6.66 -0.65
CA THR A 31 5.20 -7.85 -1.02
C THR A 31 4.17 -8.19 0.05
N PHE A 32 4.52 -8.05 1.33
CA PHE A 32 3.59 -8.18 2.46
C PHE A 32 3.68 -6.96 3.38
N GLN A 33 2.54 -6.64 3.98
CA GLN A 33 2.32 -5.56 4.94
C GLN A 33 1.29 -6.05 5.96
N ASP A 34 1.56 -5.82 7.24
CA ASP A 34 0.57 -6.05 8.30
C ASP A 34 -0.51 -4.96 8.30
N VAL A 35 -1.71 -5.31 8.72
CA VAL A 35 -2.91 -4.48 8.57
C VAL A 35 -3.55 -4.21 9.92
N ASN A 36 -4.12 -3.03 10.10
CA ASN A 36 -4.96 -2.77 11.26
C ASN A 36 -6.14 -3.77 11.22
N PRO A 37 -6.37 -4.58 12.27
CA PRO A 37 -7.41 -5.61 12.27
C PRO A 37 -8.81 -5.07 12.00
N ASP A 38 -9.10 -3.85 12.44
CA ASP A 38 -10.39 -3.18 12.23
C ASP A 38 -10.59 -2.71 10.77
N SER A 39 -9.50 -2.63 9.99
CA SER A 39 -9.52 -2.19 8.58
C SER A 39 -9.67 -3.34 7.58
N ILE A 40 -9.67 -4.60 8.01
CA ILE A 40 -9.66 -5.76 7.10
C ILE A 40 -11.02 -5.90 6.41
N CYS A 41 -11.09 -5.62 5.11
CA CYS A 41 -12.31 -5.82 4.31
C CYS A 41 -12.08 -6.61 3.00
N TYR A 42 -10.82 -6.88 2.62
CA TYR A 42 -10.45 -7.59 1.39
C TYR A 42 -9.24 -8.52 1.63
N PRO A 43 -9.11 -9.65 0.92
CA PRO A 43 -8.00 -10.60 1.11
C PRO A 43 -6.69 -10.13 0.42
N ALA A 44 -6.36 -8.84 0.49
CA ALA A 44 -5.12 -8.26 0.00
C ALA A 44 -4.85 -6.91 0.68
N PHE A 45 -3.59 -6.47 0.81
CA PHE A 45 -3.31 -5.09 1.22
C PHE A 45 -3.38 -4.15 0.02
N MET A 46 -4.47 -3.38 -0.09
CA MET A 46 -4.72 -2.49 -1.22
C MET A 46 -4.21 -1.09 -0.89
N VAL A 47 -3.65 -0.42 -1.89
CA VAL A 47 -3.15 0.96 -1.76
C VAL A 47 -3.81 1.81 -2.83
N TYR A 48 -4.48 2.89 -2.42
CA TYR A 48 -4.91 3.90 -3.37
C TYR A 48 -3.69 4.66 -3.89
N MET A 49 -3.50 4.61 -5.20
CA MET A 49 -2.54 5.49 -5.87
C MET A 49 -3.13 6.90 -6.01
N PRO A 50 -2.29 7.96 -6.07
CA PRO A 50 -2.76 9.35 -6.07
C PRO A 50 -3.84 9.68 -7.10
N ASP A 51 -3.76 9.07 -8.27
CA ASP A 51 -4.71 9.31 -9.36
C ASP A 51 -6.14 8.76 -9.06
N LYS A 52 -6.30 7.96 -8.01
CA LYS A 52 -7.58 7.34 -7.61
C LYS A 52 -8.20 8.02 -6.40
N MET A 53 -7.45 8.17 -5.32
CA MET A 53 -7.91 8.74 -4.06
C MET A 53 -6.71 9.04 -3.15
N GLU A 54 -6.75 10.18 -2.45
CA GLU A 54 -5.85 10.52 -1.35
C GLU A 54 -6.37 9.90 -0.04
N GLY A 55 -6.12 8.63 0.20
CA GLY A 55 -6.61 7.92 1.39
C GLY A 55 -6.02 6.52 1.52
N PHE A 56 -6.22 5.90 2.68
CA PHE A 56 -5.92 4.48 2.88
C PHE A 56 -7.10 3.63 2.40
N PHE A 57 -6.85 2.61 1.58
CA PHE A 57 -7.85 1.54 1.38
C PHE A 57 -7.80 0.58 2.58
N HIS A 58 -6.59 0.18 2.98
CA HIS A 58 -6.35 -0.49 4.25
C HIS A 58 -5.37 0.33 5.07
N TYR A 59 -5.71 0.57 6.33
CA TYR A 59 -4.77 1.16 7.27
C TYR A 59 -3.70 0.12 7.63
N PRO A 60 -2.41 0.50 7.62
CA PRO A 60 -1.38 -0.39 8.15
C PRO A 60 -1.58 -0.60 9.65
N SER A 61 -1.03 -1.69 10.18
CA SER A 61 -0.99 -1.90 11.62
C SER A 61 -0.02 -0.91 12.28
N SER A 62 -0.36 -0.49 13.50
CA SER A 62 0.51 0.30 14.38
C SER A 62 0.87 -0.47 15.66
N LEU A 63 0.51 -1.75 15.74
CA LEU A 63 0.60 -2.57 16.95
C LEU A 63 2.04 -2.95 17.33
N HIS A 64 3.01 -2.79 16.42
CA HIS A 64 4.42 -3.02 16.71
C HIS A 64 5.13 -1.73 17.14
N ASN A 65 4.71 -1.15 18.28
CA ASN A 65 5.25 0.10 18.81
C ASN A 65 5.19 1.26 17.79
N ARG A 66 4.00 1.47 17.21
CA ARG A 66 3.76 2.48 16.16
C ARG A 66 4.50 2.19 14.85
N CYS A 67 4.93 0.96 14.64
CA CYS A 67 5.55 0.52 13.40
C CYS A 67 4.65 -0.45 12.63
N GLY A 68 4.77 -0.42 11.31
CA GLY A 68 4.37 -1.51 10.44
C GLY A 68 5.55 -2.41 10.10
N ILE A 69 5.23 -3.63 9.68
CA ILE A 69 6.19 -4.65 9.29
C ILE A 69 5.98 -4.97 7.81
N LEU A 70 7.01 -4.71 7.00
CA LEU A 70 6.98 -4.93 5.57
C LEU A 70 8.04 -5.93 5.15
N THR A 71 7.71 -6.77 4.17
CA THR A 71 8.70 -7.57 3.44
C THR A 71 8.77 -7.14 1.99
N PHE A 72 9.94 -7.26 1.38
CA PHE A 72 10.21 -6.71 0.06
C PHE A 72 10.50 -7.79 -0.98
N ALA A 73 10.44 -7.41 -2.26
CA ALA A 73 10.51 -8.35 -3.37
C ALA A 73 11.90 -9.00 -3.57
N ASP A 74 12.96 -8.50 -2.91
CA ASP A 74 14.27 -9.15 -2.80
C ASP A 74 14.39 -10.11 -1.60
N GLY A 75 13.38 -10.16 -0.73
CA GLY A 75 13.27 -11.09 0.40
C GLY A 75 13.62 -10.53 1.78
N HIS A 76 14.02 -9.26 1.90
CA HIS A 76 14.28 -8.66 3.22
C HIS A 76 12.99 -8.19 3.90
N ALA A 77 13.11 -7.83 5.18
CA ALA A 77 12.04 -7.23 5.96
C ALA A 77 12.53 -5.93 6.61
N GLU A 78 11.63 -4.93 6.70
CA GLU A 78 11.88 -3.67 7.40
C GLU A 78 10.75 -3.40 8.40
N THR A 79 11.12 -2.77 9.51
CA THR A 79 10.16 -2.09 10.39
C THR A 79 10.11 -0.62 10.01
N HIS A 80 8.93 -0.08 9.77
CA HIS A 80 8.77 1.35 9.50
C HIS A 80 7.92 2.00 10.58
N LYS A 81 8.48 3.01 11.26
CA LYS A 81 7.76 3.76 12.29
C LYS A 81 6.90 4.84 11.65
N TRP A 82 5.59 4.75 11.86
CA TRP A 82 4.63 5.72 11.37
C TRP A 82 4.83 7.07 12.04
N THR A 83 4.74 8.12 11.25
CA THR A 83 5.04 9.50 11.66
C THR A 83 3.79 10.36 11.74
N ASP A 84 2.79 10.07 10.92
CA ASP A 84 1.51 10.77 10.92
C ASP A 84 0.54 10.05 11.88
N PRO A 85 0.00 10.74 12.92
CA PRO A 85 -0.98 10.15 13.83
C PRO A 85 -2.22 9.58 13.13
N ARG A 86 -2.59 10.12 11.96
CA ARG A 86 -3.73 9.64 11.17
C ARG A 86 -3.54 8.23 10.61
N THR A 87 -2.28 7.80 10.47
CA THR A 87 -1.93 6.43 10.04
C THR A 87 -2.09 5.40 11.17
N MET A 88 -2.28 5.84 12.41
CA MET A 88 -2.33 4.97 13.60
C MET A 88 -3.67 5.02 14.35
N PRO A 89 -4.81 4.80 13.67
CA PRO A 89 -6.09 4.72 14.37
C PRO A 89 -6.06 3.57 15.38
N PRO A 90 -6.69 3.75 16.56
CA PRO A 90 -6.71 2.73 17.60
C PRO A 90 -7.49 1.50 17.13
N VAL A 91 -7.11 0.34 17.63
CA VAL A 91 -7.93 -0.88 17.50
C VAL A 91 -9.01 -0.85 18.56
N SER A 92 -10.26 -0.82 18.11
CA SER A 92 -11.47 -0.75 18.92
C SER A 92 -12.34 -2.00 18.82
N GLY A 93 -12.05 -2.89 17.86
CA GLY A 93 -12.90 -4.05 17.55
C GLY A 93 -14.15 -3.68 16.75
N SER A 94 -14.18 -2.46 16.20
CA SER A 94 -15.24 -1.95 15.34
C SER A 94 -14.66 -1.65 13.97
N VAL A 95 -15.46 -1.79 12.90
CA VAL A 95 -14.99 -1.53 11.53
C VAL A 95 -14.39 -0.13 11.44
N LEU A 96 -13.13 -0.06 11.03
CA LEU A 96 -12.45 1.17 10.70
C LEU A 96 -12.81 1.56 9.28
N MET A 97 -13.56 2.65 9.15
CA MET A 97 -13.89 3.18 7.83
C MET A 97 -12.64 3.71 7.14
N HIS A 98 -12.53 3.43 5.85
CA HIS A 98 -11.35 3.73 5.04
C HIS A 98 -11.76 4.46 3.75
N TRP A 99 -12.66 5.43 3.91
CA TRP A 99 -13.09 6.39 2.89
C TRP A 99 -12.67 7.84 3.22
N ASP A 100 -11.95 8.02 4.32
CA ASP A 100 -11.46 9.34 4.73
C ASP A 100 -10.33 9.79 3.80
N THR A 101 -10.32 11.09 3.54
CA THR A 101 -9.25 11.70 2.76
C THR A 101 -8.07 12.01 3.67
N GLU A 102 -6.87 11.63 3.24
CA GLU A 102 -5.60 11.76 3.95
C GLU A 102 -4.66 12.74 3.22
N PRO A 103 -5.01 14.04 3.15
CA PRO A 103 -4.18 15.01 2.47
C PRO A 103 -2.82 15.11 3.14
N ASP A 104 -1.76 15.15 2.34
CA ASP A 104 -0.37 15.34 2.75
C ASP A 104 0.10 14.36 3.84
N ASN A 105 -0.45 13.14 3.89
CA ASN A 105 -0.02 12.11 4.82
C ASN A 105 1.32 11.50 4.36
N ALA A 106 2.38 11.74 5.16
CA ALA A 106 3.74 11.30 4.85
C ALA A 106 3.86 9.77 4.78
N ASP A 107 3.15 9.05 5.63
CA ASP A 107 3.19 7.59 5.68
C ASP A 107 2.45 6.97 4.48
N LEU A 108 1.31 7.54 4.07
CA LEU A 108 0.61 7.13 2.85
C LEU A 108 1.52 7.28 1.62
N ASN A 109 2.22 8.40 1.52
CA ASN A 109 3.19 8.63 0.45
C ASN A 109 4.37 7.66 0.51
N TRP A 110 4.84 7.33 1.71
CA TRP A 110 5.92 6.36 1.92
C TRP A 110 5.52 4.95 1.47
N ILE A 111 4.28 4.52 1.75
CA ILE A 111 3.73 3.23 1.30
C ILE A 111 3.58 3.24 -0.22
N ARG A 112 2.96 4.27 -0.79
CA ARG A 112 2.76 4.40 -2.26
C ARG A 112 4.06 4.30 -3.04
N ALA A 113 5.13 4.93 -2.54
CA ALA A 113 6.46 4.86 -3.16
C ALA A 113 7.05 3.43 -3.19
N ARG A 114 6.51 2.51 -2.38
CA ARG A 114 6.92 1.10 -2.28
C ARG A 114 5.91 0.11 -2.85
N THR A 115 4.76 0.58 -3.34
CA THR A 115 3.73 -0.28 -3.93
C THR A 115 4.05 -0.64 -5.38
N THR A 116 4.40 0.36 -6.19
CA THR A 116 4.51 0.23 -7.65
C THR A 116 5.25 1.42 -8.26
N CYS A 117 5.52 1.37 -9.57
CA CYS A 117 6.08 2.47 -10.36
C CYS A 117 5.08 2.94 -11.43
N ARG A 118 5.28 4.15 -11.96
CA ARG A 118 4.50 4.66 -13.09
C ARG A 118 4.77 3.83 -14.34
N SER A 119 3.72 3.59 -15.13
CA SER A 119 3.79 2.89 -16.44
C SER A 119 4.45 3.75 -17.53
N VAL A 120 4.57 5.05 -17.31
CA VAL A 120 5.20 6.02 -18.23
C VAL A 120 6.18 6.84 -17.39
N THR A 121 7.46 6.82 -17.75
CA THR A 121 8.42 7.83 -17.26
C THR A 121 7.97 9.17 -17.83
N PRO A 122 7.78 10.24 -17.04
CA PRO A 122 7.54 11.56 -17.63
C PRO A 122 8.69 11.89 -18.60
N PRO A 123 8.42 12.61 -19.70
CA PRO A 123 9.49 13.13 -20.55
C PRO A 123 10.50 13.98 -19.75
#